data_AF-A0A7D5G1F9-F1
#
_entry.id   AF-A0A7D5G1F9-F1
#
_cell.length_a   1.000
_cell.length_b   1.000
_cell.length_c   1.000
_cell.angle_alpha   90.00
_cell.angle_beta   90.00
_cell.angle_gamma   90.00
#
_symmetry.space_group_name_H-M   'P 1'
#
loop_
_entity.id
_entity.type
_entity.pdbx_description
1 polymer ?
#
loop_
_entity_poly.entity_id
_entity_poly.type
_entity_poly.pdbx_seq_one_letter_code
_entity_poly.pdbx_strand_id
1 'polypeptide(L)'
;MLIAYAECLLEADINPSMHMFGSCIDIDPVAADMAFIQMSLLGIAAEVVTGNTLTMQFRRVRYTPVYYLNGFEKRLADLRRFRAMRDFMRGIQEAA
;
A
#
# COMPACT_ATOMS: atom_id res chain seq x y z
N MET A 1 9.47 -5.80 7.22
CA MET A 1 8.38 -6.68 6.76
C MET A 1 7.99 -6.45 5.30
N LEU A 2 7.75 -5.21 4.82
CA LEU A 2 7.38 -4.99 3.41
C LEU A 2 8.46 -5.44 2.41
N ILE A 3 9.73 -5.08 2.65
CA ILE A 3 10.84 -5.47 1.77
C ILE A 3 10.97 -7.00 1.67
N ALA A 4 10.97 -7.70 2.81
CA ALA A 4 11.01 -9.16 2.84
C ALA A 4 9.83 -9.80 2.06
N TYR A 5 8.64 -9.19 2.10
CA TYR A 5 7.51 -9.70 1.31
C TYR A 5 7.72 -9.49 -0.20
N ALA A 6 8.31 -8.35 -0.60
CA ALA A 6 8.69 -8.13 -1.98
C ALA A 6 9.75 -9.13 -2.45
N GLU A 7 10.71 -9.50 -1.59
CA GLU A 7 11.69 -10.56 -1.85
C GLU A 7 10.99 -11.91 -2.07
N CYS A 8 10.04 -12.30 -1.22
CA CYS A 8 9.26 -13.53 -1.43
C CYS A 8 8.47 -13.52 -2.74
N LEU A 9 7.94 -12.37 -3.18
CA LEU A 9 7.27 -12.27 -4.47
C LEU A 9 8.25 -12.48 -5.63
N LEU A 10 9.46 -11.92 -5.53
CA LEU A 10 10.50 -12.14 -6.53
C LEU A 10 10.94 -13.60 -6.58
N GLU A 11 11.10 -14.25 -5.42
CA GLU A 11 11.39 -15.70 -5.34
C GLU A 11 10.29 -16.55 -6.00
N ALA A 12 9.05 -16.06 -5.99
CA ALA A 12 7.91 -16.68 -6.66
C ALA A 12 7.71 -16.23 -8.13
N ASP A 13 8.68 -15.52 -8.72
CA ASP A 13 8.64 -14.97 -10.09
C ASP A 13 7.48 -13.97 -10.33
N ILE A 14 7.06 -13.27 -9.27
CA ILE A 14 6.02 -12.24 -9.31
C ILE A 14 6.67 -10.87 -9.16
N ASN A 15 6.50 -10.00 -10.15
CA ASN A 15 7.04 -8.64 -10.12
C ASN A 15 6.36 -7.76 -9.04
N PRO A 16 7.06 -7.37 -7.96
CA PRO A 16 6.47 -6.58 -6.87
C PRO A 16 6.05 -5.19 -7.34
N SER A 17 6.77 -4.57 -8.28
CA SER A 17 6.43 -3.25 -8.80
C SER A 17 5.03 -3.21 -9.41
N MET A 18 4.58 -4.32 -9.99
CA MET A 18 3.26 -4.44 -10.60
C MET A 18 2.21 -5.01 -9.64
N HIS A 19 2.60 -5.89 -8.72
CA HIS A 19 1.65 -6.71 -7.96
C HIS A 19 1.56 -6.38 -6.47
N MET A 20 2.44 -5.54 -5.94
CA MET A 20 2.49 -5.20 -4.52
C MET A 20 2.21 -3.71 -4.29
N PHE A 21 1.41 -3.41 -3.27
CA PHE A 21 1.28 -2.07 -2.71
C PHE A 21 1.65 -2.10 -1.22
N GLY A 22 2.62 -1.27 -0.82
CA GLY A 22 3.02 -1.09 0.57
C GLY A 22 2.33 0.09 1.22
N SER A 23 1.86 -0.07 2.46
CA SER A 23 1.39 1.03 3.29
C SER A 23 2.12 0.94 4.62
N CYS A 24 2.86 1.99 5.00
CA CYS A 24 3.53 2.03 6.29
C CYS A 24 3.39 3.39 6.97
N ILE A 25 3.35 3.35 8.29
CA ILE A 25 3.26 4.52 9.15
C ILE A 25 4.32 4.38 10.23
N ASP A 26 5.13 5.43 10.41
CA ASP A 26 6.12 5.49 11.48
C ASP A 26 6.04 6.83 12.21
N ILE A 27 6.23 6.80 13.53
CA ILE A 27 6.22 7.99 14.37
C ILE A 27 7.52 8.79 14.23
N ASP A 28 8.64 8.11 13.93
CA ASP A 28 9.92 8.74 13.69
C ASP A 28 10.02 9.21 12.23
N PRO A 29 10.21 10.52 11.96
CA PRO A 29 10.40 11.01 10.61
C PRO A 29 11.62 10.40 9.91
N VAL A 30 12.70 10.05 10.63
CA VAL A 30 13.89 9.46 10.01
C VAL A 30 13.60 8.05 9.53
N ALA A 31 12.93 7.22 10.35
CA ALA A 31 12.47 5.89 9.95
C ALA A 31 11.52 5.94 8.74
N ALA A 32 10.58 6.89 8.72
CA ALA A 32 9.68 7.09 7.57
C ALA A 32 10.46 7.50 6.30
N ASP A 33 11.45 8.40 6.42
CA ASP A 33 12.30 8.81 5.29
C ASP A 33 13.11 7.62 4.74
N MET A 34 13.71 6.82 5.61
CA MET A 34 14.44 5.62 5.23
C MET A 34 13.54 4.61 4.49
N ALA A 35 12.33 4.36 5.01
CA ALA A 35 11.37 3.47 4.36
C ALA A 35 10.95 3.99 2.97
N PHE A 36 10.74 5.30 2.84
CA PHE A 36 10.42 5.93 1.56
C PHE A 36 11.52 5.74 0.52
N ILE A 37 12.79 5.96 0.92
CA ILE A 37 13.95 5.78 0.03
C ILE A 37 14.06 4.31 -0.39
N GLN A 38 14.03 3.38 0.57
CA GLN A 38 14.19 1.95 0.30
C GLN A 38 13.11 1.43 -0.65
N MET A 39 11.84 1.77 -0.42
CA MET A 39 10.76 1.31 -1.30
C MET A 39 10.83 1.97 -2.69
N SER A 40 11.29 3.22 -2.77
CA SER A 40 11.50 3.87 -4.07
C SER A 40 12.62 3.19 -4.87
N LEU A 41 13.74 2.86 -4.23
CA LEU A 41 14.89 2.20 -4.88
C LEU A 41 14.58 0.76 -5.31
N LEU A 42 13.82 0.03 -4.50
CA LEU A 42 13.41 -1.35 -4.80
C LEU A 42 12.25 -1.42 -5.79
N GLY A 43 11.78 -0.28 -6.30
CA GLY A 43 10.69 -0.25 -7.26
C GLY A 43 9.34 -0.69 -6.68
N ILE A 44 9.10 -0.48 -5.38
CA ILE A 44 7.85 -0.88 -4.73
C ILE A 44 6.90 0.31 -4.70
N ALA A 45 5.67 0.12 -5.18
CA ALA A 45 4.60 1.12 -5.03
C ALA A 45 4.18 1.19 -3.56
N ALA A 46 4.29 2.37 -2.94
CA ALA A 46 3.95 2.49 -1.53
C ALA A 46 3.50 3.89 -1.10
N GLU A 47 2.73 3.92 -0.02
CA GLU A 47 2.42 5.07 0.81
C GLU A 47 3.22 4.99 2.11
N VAL A 48 3.94 6.06 2.43
CA VAL A 48 4.74 6.20 3.64
C VAL A 48 4.27 7.41 4.42
N VAL A 49 3.73 7.16 5.60
CA VAL A 49 3.16 8.19 6.47
C VAL A 49 4.07 8.41 7.68
N THR A 50 4.37 9.65 7.97
CA THR A 50 4.95 10.05 9.26
C THR A 50 3.83 10.43 10.19
N GLY A 51 3.64 9.68 11.28
CA GLY A 51 2.54 9.89 12.21
C GLY A 51 2.45 8.82 13.30
N ASN A 52 1.59 9.07 14.28
CA ASN A 52 1.34 8.14 15.37
C ASN A 52 0.18 7.22 14.99
N THR A 53 0.45 5.92 14.91
CA THR A 53 -0.55 4.89 14.56
C THR A 53 -1.59 4.65 15.64
N LEU A 54 -1.27 4.87 16.91
CA LEU A 54 -2.19 4.67 18.03
C LEU A 54 -3.19 5.82 18.16
N THR A 55 -2.72 7.05 17.96
CA THR A 55 -3.59 8.25 18.03
C THR A 55 -4.17 8.66 16.69
N MET A 56 -3.75 8.01 15.60
CA MET A 56 -4.12 8.34 14.21
C MET A 56 -3.81 9.80 13.84
N GLN A 57 -2.79 10.39 14.46
CA GLN A 57 -2.32 11.74 14.14
C GLN A 57 -1.21 11.67 13.10
N PHE A 58 -1.53 12.10 11.89
CA PHE A 58 -0.62 12.07 10.75
C PHE A 58 -0.05 13.46 10.46
N ARG A 59 1.25 13.53 10.20
CA ARG A 59 1.97 14.79 9.92
C ARG A 59 2.36 14.93 8.45
N ARG A 60 2.67 13.82 7.78
CA ARG A 60 3.14 13.82 6.40
C ARG A 60 2.79 12.51 5.72
N VAL A 61 2.39 12.58 4.45
CA VAL A 61 2.17 11.41 3.58
C VAL A 61 3.05 11.57 2.35
N ARG A 62 3.70 10.49 1.93
CA ARG A 62 4.51 10.43 0.71
C ARG A 62 4.23 9.15 -0.06
N TYR A 63 4.15 9.28 -1.39
CA TYR A 63 3.99 8.14 -2.30
C TYR A 63 5.27 7.93 -3.10
N THR A 64 5.70 6.68 -3.23
CA THR A 64 6.90 6.34 -4.02
C THR A 64 6.65 6.55 -5.52
N PRO A 65 7.68 6.76 -6.36
CA PRO A 65 7.48 6.99 -7.80
C PRO A 65 6.67 5.88 -8.51
N VAL A 66 6.89 4.61 -8.13
CA VAL A 66 6.20 3.46 -8.72
C VAL A 66 4.70 3.47 -8.47
N TYR A 67 4.25 4.09 -7.38
CA TYR A 67 2.82 4.31 -7.13
C TYR A 67 2.16 5.04 -8.31
N TYR A 68 2.80 6.10 -8.80
CA TYR A 68 2.30 6.89 -9.92
C TYR A 68 2.50 6.19 -11.26
N LEU A 69 3.70 5.65 -11.51
CA LEU A 69 4.05 5.02 -12.78
C LEU A 69 3.12 3.85 -13.14
N ASN A 70 2.70 3.07 -12.14
CA ASN A 70 1.85 1.91 -12.34
C ASN A 70 0.37 2.16 -11.98
N GLY A 71 -0.02 3.44 -11.82
CA GLY A 71 -1.41 3.86 -11.63
C GLY A 71 -2.09 3.26 -10.39
N PHE A 72 -1.33 3.07 -9.29
CA PHE A 72 -1.85 2.40 -8.09
C PHE A 72 -3.01 3.14 -7.44
N GLU A 73 -3.09 4.46 -7.56
CA GLU A 73 -4.23 5.25 -7.07
C GLU A 73 -5.56 4.72 -7.63
N LYS A 74 -5.64 4.62 -8.96
CA LYS A 74 -6.82 4.11 -9.65
C LYS A 74 -7.08 2.65 -9.29
N ARG A 75 -6.04 1.81 -9.30
CA ARG A 75 -6.16 0.37 -9.00
C ARG A 75 -6.73 0.13 -7.59
N LEU A 76 -6.26 0.88 -6.60
CA LEU A 76 -6.75 0.80 -5.22
C LEU A 76 -8.17 1.34 -5.10
N ALA A 77 -8.50 2.44 -5.80
CA ALA A 77 -9.87 2.96 -5.84
C ALA A 77 -10.86 1.94 -6.44
N ASP A 78 -10.50 1.31 -7.56
CA ASP A 78 -11.32 0.31 -8.23
C ASP A 78 -11.47 -0.96 -7.38
N LEU A 79 -10.39 -1.41 -6.72
CA LEU A 79 -10.44 -2.52 -5.76
C LEU A 79 -11.40 -2.23 -4.60
N ARG A 80 -11.37 -1.02 -4.03
CA ARG A 80 -12.28 -0.60 -2.95
C ARG A 80 -13.73 -0.62 -3.42
N ARG A 81 -14.02 -0.08 -4.61
CA ARG A 81 -15.36 -0.12 -5.22
C ARG A 81 -15.85 -1.55 -5.44
N PHE A 82 -14.98 -2.42 -5.98
CA PHE A 82 -15.32 -3.81 -6.22
C PHE A 82 -15.64 -4.56 -4.91
N ARG A 83 -14.85 -4.33 -3.85
CA ARG A 83 -15.10 -4.93 -2.53
C ARG A 83 -16.44 -4.44 -1.95
N ALA A 84 -16.68 -3.13 -1.95
CA ALA A 84 -17.94 -2.57 -1.45
C ALA A 84 -19.17 -3.13 -2.19
N MET A 85 -19.10 -3.25 -3.52
CA MET A 85 -20.17 -3.85 -4.32
C MET A 85 -20.38 -5.33 -3.98
N ARG A 86 -19.29 -6.09 -3.83
CA ARG A 86 -19.34 -7.51 -3.46
C ARG A 86 -20.00 -7.70 -2.10
N ASP A 87 -19.61 -6.88 -1.12
CA ASP A 87 -20.14 -6.96 0.24
C ASP A 87 -21.64 -6.61 0.28
N PHE A 88 -22.05 -5.59 -0.51
CA PHE A 88 -23.46 -5.25 -0.69
C PHE A 88 -24.29 -6.40 -1.29
N MET A 89 -23.79 -7.04 -2.37
CA MET A 89 -24.48 -8.18 -2.99
C MET A 89 -24.63 -9.37 -2.02
N ARG A 90 -23.60 -9.66 -1.22
CA ARG A 90 -23.67 -10.71 -0.20
C ARG A 90 -24.72 -10.39 0.87
N GLY A 91 -24.80 -9.13 1.31
CA GLY A 91 -25.82 -8.69 2.28
C GLY A 91 -27.26 -8.84 1.76
N ILE A 92 -27.49 -8.64 0.45
CA ILE A 92 -28.82 -8.90 -0.15
C ILE A 92 -29.16 -10.38 -0.11
N GLN A 93 -28.21 -11.25 -0.42
CA GLN A 93 -28.42 -12.71 -0.41
C GLN A 93 -28.69 -13.25 1.00
N GLU A 94 -28.07 -12.67 2.03
CA GLU A 94 -28.30 -13.08 3.43
C GLU A 94 -29.64 -12.56 3.99
N ALA A 95 -30.21 -11.50 3.40
CA ALA A 95 -31.47 -10.91 3.81
C ALA A 95 -32.71 -11.46 3.09
N ALA A 96 -32.51 -12.27 2.03
CA ALA A 96 -33.55 -12.91 1.23
C ALA A 96 -33.77 -14.36 1.68
#